data_AF-A0A520I795-F1
#
_entry.id   AF-A0A520I795-F1
#
_cell.length_a   1.000
_cell.length_b   1.000
_cell.length_c   1.000
_cell.angle_alpha   90.00
_cell.angle_beta   90.00
_cell.angle_gamma   90.00
#
_symmetry.space_group_name_H-M   'P 1'
#
loop_
_entity.id
_entity.type
_entity.pdbx_description
1 polymer ?
#
loop_
_entity_poly.entity_id
_entity_poly.type
_entity_poly.pdbx_seq_one_letter_code
_entity_poly.pdbx_strand_id
1 'polypeptide(L)'
;EKYGRDQVAQIITFGKLKARAVLKDTGRVLQMSYGQIDRLAKLVPNHPTDPWTLERALNGVGELAKEYANDNGVRKLLDLAMKLEGLPRHSSTHAAGVVIGDRPLAQLVPLYRDPRSDMPVTQFDMKYVEGAGLVKFDFLGLKTLSVLQKGVQLLAKRGIKVDLDALEWDDAGVYALLQKGDTVGVFQLESEGMRRTLSAVRPSNFGDIIALVSLYRPGPMDNIPSFGRRKNGTETIEYPHPALESILSETYGIFVYQEQVMQAAQILAGFSLGGADLLRRAMGKKIKAEMDAQRAIFVEGCAKVNNIPKAKANELFDLIDKFAGYGFNKSHAAAYALLAYQTAWLKAHYPHEFFAASMCYDLHQTDKLAIFTDDMRRLGIATLPPCINASQAEFDVEVLPDP
;
A
#
# COMPACT_ATOMS: atom_id res chain seq x y z
N GLU A 1 27.73 14.24 4.27
CA GLU A 1 29.15 13.96 3.97
C GLU A 1 29.40 13.89 2.46
N LYS A 2 28.90 12.89 1.74
CA LYS A 2 29.17 12.69 0.29
C LYS A 2 28.88 13.89 -0.62
N TYR A 3 27.73 14.55 -0.43
CA TYR A 3 27.27 15.62 -1.32
C TYR A 3 27.39 17.02 -0.69
N GLY A 4 28.12 17.19 0.43
CA GLY A 4 28.11 18.45 1.18
C GLY A 4 26.87 18.64 2.06
N ARG A 5 27.00 19.43 3.12
CA ARG A 5 25.93 19.62 4.14
C ARG A 5 24.88 20.64 3.70
N ASP A 6 25.28 21.60 2.89
CA ASP A 6 24.48 22.72 2.38
C ASP A 6 23.75 22.38 1.06
N GLN A 7 24.08 21.25 0.43
CA GLN A 7 23.46 20.80 -0.82
C GLN A 7 22.37 19.72 -0.61
N VAL A 8 22.15 19.29 0.64
CA VAL A 8 21.18 18.23 0.96
C VAL A 8 20.20 18.74 2.00
N ALA A 9 18.90 18.57 1.74
CA ALA A 9 17.83 18.95 2.66
C ALA A 9 16.68 17.94 2.62
N GLN A 10 15.90 17.88 3.69
CA GLN A 10 14.60 17.20 3.67
C GLN A 10 13.56 18.09 2.98
N ILE A 11 12.42 17.51 2.60
CA ILE A 11 11.32 18.27 1.98
C ILE A 11 10.30 18.67 3.05
N ILE A 12 9.81 19.90 3.05
CA ILE A 12 8.73 20.30 3.98
C ILE A 12 7.40 19.67 3.58
N THR A 13 6.58 19.41 4.58
CA THR A 13 5.17 19.09 4.43
C THR A 13 4.36 20.03 5.31
N PHE A 14 3.22 20.45 4.81
CA PHE A 14 2.30 21.29 5.57
C PHE A 14 1.14 20.44 6.06
N GLY A 15 1.08 20.25 7.37
CA GLY A 15 -0.07 19.60 8.01
C GLY A 15 -1.28 20.52 7.90
N LYS A 16 -2.33 20.08 7.19
CA LYS A 16 -3.60 20.81 7.08
C LYS A 16 -4.59 20.42 8.17
N LEU A 17 -5.47 21.34 8.52
CA LEU A 17 -6.62 21.10 9.38
C LEU A 17 -7.65 20.19 8.69
N LYS A 18 -7.56 18.87 8.91
CA LYS A 18 -8.55 17.89 8.44
C LYS A 18 -9.81 17.91 9.32
N ALA A 19 -10.96 17.53 8.77
CA ALA A 19 -12.29 17.53 9.41
C ALA A 19 -12.29 17.18 10.92
N ARG A 20 -11.81 15.98 11.29
CA ARG A 20 -11.79 15.54 12.69
C ARG A 20 -10.85 16.38 13.57
N ALA A 21 -9.70 16.79 13.04
CA ALA A 21 -8.70 17.57 13.78
C ALA A 21 -9.17 19.02 14.00
N VAL A 22 -9.79 19.63 12.98
CA VAL A 22 -10.31 21.00 13.07
C VAL A 22 -11.49 21.09 14.03
N LEU A 23 -12.35 20.07 14.11
CA LEU A 23 -13.39 19.97 15.14
C LEU A 23 -12.78 19.93 16.54
N LYS A 24 -11.74 19.11 16.75
CA LYS A 24 -11.09 18.98 18.04
C LYS A 24 -10.45 20.29 18.51
N ASP A 25 -9.74 20.95 17.61
CA ASP A 25 -9.12 22.24 17.88
C ASP A 25 -10.14 23.34 18.17
N THR A 26 -11.16 23.47 17.32
CA THR A 26 -12.17 24.53 17.43
C THR A 26 -13.01 24.33 18.70
N GLY A 27 -13.40 23.10 19.02
CA GLY A 27 -14.15 22.78 20.24
C GLY A 27 -13.36 23.09 21.50
N ARG A 28 -12.04 22.84 21.50
CA ARG A 28 -11.16 23.21 22.61
C ARG A 28 -11.10 24.72 22.82
N VAL A 29 -11.02 25.51 21.74
CA VAL A 29 -11.02 26.98 21.83
C VAL A 29 -12.38 27.50 22.33
N LEU A 30 -13.47 26.86 21.93
CA LEU A 30 -14.83 27.14 22.42
C LEU A 30 -15.10 26.58 23.83
N GLN A 31 -14.09 25.98 24.49
CA GLN A 31 -14.18 25.41 25.83
C GLN A 31 -15.27 24.32 25.99
N MET A 32 -15.55 23.60 24.91
CA MET A 32 -16.46 22.45 24.95
C MET A 32 -15.78 21.25 25.62
N SER A 33 -16.56 20.36 26.23
CA SER A 33 -16.02 19.18 26.89
C SER A 33 -15.35 18.22 25.89
N TYR A 34 -14.21 17.62 26.29
CA TYR A 34 -13.48 16.68 25.42
C TYR A 34 -14.35 15.51 24.96
N GLY A 35 -15.19 14.97 25.85
CA GLY A 35 -16.09 13.85 25.52
C GLY A 35 -17.10 14.20 24.42
N GLN A 36 -17.70 15.40 24.48
CA GLN A 36 -18.62 15.87 23.44
C GLN A 36 -17.90 16.05 22.11
N ILE A 37 -16.72 16.68 22.12
CA ILE A 37 -15.91 16.91 20.92
C ILE A 37 -15.48 15.57 20.29
N ASP A 38 -15.00 14.62 21.09
CA ASP A 38 -14.55 13.32 20.59
C ASP A 38 -15.71 12.49 20.00
N ARG A 39 -16.91 12.56 20.60
CA ARG A 39 -18.13 11.98 20.04
C ARG A 39 -18.42 12.57 18.66
N LEU A 40 -18.49 13.89 18.53
CA LEU A 40 -18.77 14.57 17.26
C LEU A 40 -17.72 14.26 16.19
N ALA A 41 -16.43 14.24 16.58
CA ALA A 41 -15.35 13.90 15.65
C ALA A 41 -15.45 12.46 15.14
N LYS A 42 -15.92 11.51 15.97
CA LYS A 42 -16.12 10.11 15.56
C LYS A 42 -17.25 9.93 14.55
N LEU A 43 -18.26 10.81 14.55
CA LEU A 43 -19.36 10.79 13.56
C LEU A 43 -18.88 11.09 12.14
N VAL A 44 -17.82 11.90 11.98
CA VAL A 44 -17.24 12.20 10.67
C VAL A 44 -16.55 10.96 10.12
N PRO A 45 -16.93 10.41 8.96
CA PRO A 45 -16.27 9.23 8.40
C PRO A 45 -14.77 9.46 8.15
N ASN A 46 -13.95 8.48 8.50
CA ASN A 46 -12.50 8.54 8.32
C ASN A 46 -12.06 7.47 7.33
N HIS A 47 -12.24 7.75 6.04
CA HIS A 47 -11.76 6.89 4.97
C HIS A 47 -10.43 7.44 4.44
N PRO A 48 -9.28 6.74 4.61
CA PRO A 48 -7.97 7.28 4.23
C PRO A 48 -7.85 7.66 2.75
N THR A 49 -8.52 6.92 1.86
CA THR A 49 -8.51 7.17 0.41
C THR A 49 -9.64 8.09 -0.07
N ASP A 50 -10.60 8.41 0.80
CA ASP A 50 -11.72 9.32 0.50
C ASP A 50 -12.00 10.15 1.76
N PRO A 51 -11.12 11.12 2.11
CA PRO A 51 -11.30 11.90 3.33
C PRO A 51 -12.53 12.79 3.20
N TRP A 52 -13.49 12.64 4.12
CA TRP A 52 -14.70 13.46 4.12
C TRP A 52 -14.40 14.86 4.67
N THR A 53 -14.90 15.88 3.98
CA THR A 53 -14.97 17.25 4.50
C THR A 53 -16.08 17.37 5.55
N LEU A 54 -16.04 18.41 6.37
CA LEU A 54 -17.10 18.68 7.33
C LEU A 54 -18.45 18.94 6.66
N GLU A 55 -18.44 19.67 5.55
CA GLU A 55 -19.65 19.92 4.75
C GLU A 55 -20.27 18.62 4.22
N ARG A 56 -19.45 17.72 3.67
CA ARG A 56 -19.92 16.41 3.20
C ARG A 56 -20.44 15.56 4.36
N ALA A 57 -19.76 15.58 5.51
CA ALA A 57 -20.21 14.86 6.70
C ALA A 57 -21.55 15.39 7.22
N LEU A 58 -21.76 16.70 7.21
CA LEU A 58 -23.02 17.31 7.64
C LEU A 58 -24.19 16.89 6.72
N ASN A 59 -23.94 16.80 5.42
CA ASN A 59 -24.96 16.39 4.44
C ASN A 59 -25.18 14.87 4.37
N GLY A 60 -24.18 14.07 4.74
CA GLY A 60 -24.21 12.60 4.61
C GLY A 60 -24.46 11.84 5.91
N VAL A 61 -24.23 12.45 7.08
CA VAL A 61 -24.38 11.79 8.39
C VAL A 61 -25.55 12.40 9.15
N GLY A 62 -26.68 11.71 9.13
CA GLY A 62 -27.92 12.20 9.74
C GLY A 62 -27.81 12.51 11.24
N GLU A 63 -26.96 11.80 11.98
CA GLU A 63 -26.71 12.09 13.40
C GLU A 63 -25.99 13.44 13.60
N LEU A 64 -24.97 13.71 12.78
CA LEU A 64 -24.23 14.99 12.82
C LEU A 64 -25.14 16.17 12.43
N ALA A 65 -26.02 15.97 11.44
CA ALA A 65 -27.01 16.97 11.04
C ALA A 65 -28.01 17.28 12.16
N LYS A 66 -28.46 16.26 12.91
CA LYS A 66 -29.35 16.44 14.07
C LYS A 66 -28.67 17.25 15.18
N GLU A 67 -27.43 16.93 15.51
CA GLU A 67 -26.64 17.67 16.51
C GLU A 67 -26.47 19.14 16.11
N TYR A 68 -26.17 19.40 14.83
CA TYR A 68 -26.10 20.76 14.26
C TYR A 68 -27.44 21.53 14.30
N ALA A 69 -28.57 20.83 14.13
CA ALA A 69 -29.90 21.43 14.18
C ALA A 69 -30.35 21.74 15.62
N ASN A 70 -29.99 20.88 16.58
CA ASN A 70 -30.57 20.90 17.93
C ASN A 70 -29.70 21.64 18.97
N ASP A 71 -28.38 21.71 18.78
CA ASP A 71 -27.46 22.36 19.72
C ASP A 71 -26.77 23.58 19.09
N ASN A 72 -27.08 24.77 19.61
CA ASN A 72 -26.49 26.03 19.14
C ASN A 72 -24.97 26.09 19.33
N GLY A 73 -24.43 25.45 20.37
CA GLY A 73 -22.99 25.32 20.61
C GLY A 73 -22.33 24.46 19.54
N VAL A 74 -22.95 23.33 19.18
CA VAL A 74 -22.47 22.45 18.11
C VAL A 74 -22.57 23.12 16.73
N ARG A 75 -23.65 23.86 16.47
CA ARG A 75 -23.78 24.68 15.26
C ARG A 75 -22.62 25.66 15.12
N LYS A 76 -22.38 26.47 16.16
CA LYS A 76 -21.27 27.44 16.18
C LYS A 76 -19.91 26.77 16.00
N LEU A 77 -19.69 25.60 16.62
CA LEU A 77 -18.49 24.80 16.44
C LEU A 77 -18.28 24.42 14.97
N LEU A 78 -19.30 23.82 14.33
CA LEU A 78 -19.21 23.34 12.96
C LEU A 78 -19.04 24.48 11.96
N ASP A 79 -19.77 25.58 12.12
CA ASP A 79 -19.66 26.76 11.25
C ASP A 79 -18.25 27.37 11.25
N LEU A 80 -17.62 27.45 12.42
CA LEU A 80 -16.25 27.94 12.55
C LEU A 80 -15.25 26.90 12.03
N ALA A 81 -15.44 25.62 12.36
CA ALA A 81 -14.55 24.56 11.92
C ALA A 81 -14.53 24.41 10.40
N MET A 82 -15.67 24.57 9.72
CA MET A 82 -15.75 24.55 8.24
C MET A 82 -14.93 25.67 7.60
N LYS A 83 -14.89 26.86 8.20
CA LYS A 83 -14.06 27.99 7.71
C LYS A 83 -12.57 27.75 7.90
N LEU A 84 -12.19 26.94 8.88
CA LEU A 84 -10.80 26.62 9.20
C LEU A 84 -10.30 25.34 8.52
N GLU A 85 -11.21 24.51 8.01
CA GLU A 85 -10.88 23.26 7.33
C GLU A 85 -9.97 23.51 6.12
N GLY A 86 -8.92 22.70 5.99
CA GLY A 86 -7.96 22.79 4.88
C GLY A 86 -6.86 23.84 5.05
N LEU A 87 -6.95 24.72 6.04
CA LEU A 87 -5.90 25.70 6.32
C LEU A 87 -4.62 24.99 6.82
N PRO A 88 -3.42 25.51 6.46
CA PRO A 88 -2.16 25.03 7.03
C PRO A 88 -2.12 25.25 8.55
N ARG A 89 -1.70 24.23 9.29
CA ARG A 89 -1.61 24.24 10.77
C ARG A 89 -0.17 24.36 11.26
N HIS A 90 0.73 23.56 10.68
CA HIS A 90 2.14 23.50 11.08
C HIS A 90 3.00 23.01 9.92
N SER A 91 4.26 23.40 9.95
CA SER A 91 5.34 22.79 9.17
C SER A 91 5.73 21.46 9.80
N SER A 92 5.94 20.45 8.97
CA SER A 92 6.48 19.15 9.32
C SER A 92 7.47 18.73 8.24
N THR A 93 8.24 17.68 8.49
CA THR A 93 9.17 17.12 7.51
C THR A 93 8.51 15.97 6.74
N HIS A 94 8.73 15.89 5.44
CA HIS A 94 8.31 14.74 4.62
C HIS A 94 9.02 13.48 5.14
N ALA A 95 8.23 12.46 5.50
CA ALA A 95 8.76 11.27 6.16
C ALA A 95 9.83 10.51 5.34
N ALA A 96 9.81 10.66 4.01
CA ALA A 96 10.76 10.00 3.11
C ALA A 96 11.60 10.97 2.27
N GLY A 97 11.22 12.24 2.18
CA GLY A 97 11.63 13.09 1.06
C GLY A 97 12.93 13.82 1.35
N VAL A 98 13.95 13.56 0.54
CA VAL A 98 15.25 14.25 0.58
C VAL A 98 15.57 14.79 -0.81
N VAL A 99 16.14 15.98 -0.86
CA VAL A 99 16.64 16.59 -2.10
C VAL A 99 18.15 16.73 -2.05
N ILE A 100 18.76 16.58 -3.23
CA ILE A 100 20.19 16.77 -3.45
C ILE A 100 20.36 17.76 -4.59
N GLY A 101 20.99 18.90 -4.30
CA GLY A 101 21.35 19.92 -5.28
C GLY A 101 22.77 19.74 -5.82
N ASP A 102 23.05 20.40 -6.95
CA ASP A 102 24.41 20.49 -7.54
C ASP A 102 25.24 21.65 -6.94
N ARG A 103 24.60 22.49 -6.12
CA ARG A 103 25.15 23.70 -5.49
C ARG A 103 24.41 23.96 -4.16
N PRO A 104 24.84 24.92 -3.33
CA PRO A 104 24.19 25.22 -2.06
C PRO A 104 22.69 25.50 -2.23
N LEU A 105 21.83 24.78 -1.51
CA LEU A 105 20.37 24.81 -1.71
C LEU A 105 19.77 26.19 -1.47
N ALA A 106 20.37 27.00 -0.59
CA ALA A 106 19.93 28.36 -0.31
C ALA A 106 19.98 29.29 -1.55
N GLN A 107 20.72 28.91 -2.61
CA GLN A 107 20.74 29.64 -3.89
C GLN A 107 19.57 29.27 -4.80
N LEU A 108 18.90 28.13 -4.55
CA LEU A 108 17.84 27.59 -5.39
C LEU A 108 16.47 27.69 -4.72
N VAL A 109 16.41 27.37 -3.43
CA VAL A 109 15.16 27.32 -2.65
C VAL A 109 15.35 27.88 -1.25
N PRO A 110 14.34 28.55 -0.68
CA PRO A 110 14.36 28.96 0.72
C PRO A 110 14.37 27.73 1.64
N LEU A 111 15.09 27.82 2.75
CA LEU A 111 15.24 26.75 3.73
C LEU A 111 14.54 27.07 5.05
N TYR A 112 14.12 26.02 5.74
CA TYR A 112 13.55 26.00 7.08
C TYR A 112 14.43 25.08 7.94
N ARG A 113 14.59 25.42 9.22
CA ARG A 113 15.28 24.57 10.19
C ARG A 113 14.29 24.13 11.26
N ASP A 114 14.00 22.84 11.31
CA ASP A 114 13.29 22.25 12.44
C ASP A 114 14.24 22.24 13.66
N PRO A 115 13.85 22.81 14.81
CA PRO A 115 14.67 22.75 16.02
C PRO A 115 15.02 21.33 16.49
N ARG A 116 14.26 20.32 16.04
CA ARG A 116 14.44 18.90 16.38
C ARG A 116 15.33 18.15 15.40
N SER A 117 15.76 18.78 14.30
CA SER A 117 16.56 18.16 13.25
C SER A 117 17.80 19.00 12.93
N ASP A 118 18.94 18.33 12.77
CA ASP A 118 20.18 18.97 12.32
C ASP A 118 20.27 19.16 10.81
N MET A 119 19.30 18.59 10.08
CA MET A 119 19.21 18.66 8.63
C MET A 119 18.26 19.80 8.21
N PRO A 120 18.65 20.66 7.24
CA PRO A 120 17.75 21.69 6.74
C PRO A 120 16.57 21.05 6.00
N VAL A 121 15.48 21.80 5.90
CA VAL A 121 14.26 21.41 5.19
C VAL A 121 13.97 22.46 4.11
N THR A 122 13.60 22.08 2.89
CA THR A 122 13.17 23.03 1.86
C THR A 122 11.84 23.66 2.23
N GLN A 123 11.61 24.96 2.05
CA GLN A 123 10.28 25.56 2.25
C GLN A 123 9.31 25.25 1.09
N PHE A 124 9.82 24.73 -0.02
CA PHE A 124 9.00 24.17 -1.10
C PHE A 124 8.60 22.75 -0.75
N ASP A 125 7.30 22.46 -0.85
CA ASP A 125 6.77 21.12 -0.70
C ASP A 125 7.08 20.23 -1.91
N MET A 126 6.65 18.98 -1.87
CA MET A 126 6.91 17.99 -2.92
C MET A 126 6.50 18.47 -4.32
N LYS A 127 5.44 19.29 -4.45
CA LYS A 127 4.94 19.74 -5.76
C LYS A 127 5.86 20.78 -6.39
N TYR A 128 6.45 21.65 -5.58
CA TYR A 128 7.24 22.78 -6.06
C TYR A 128 8.74 22.47 -6.11
N VAL A 129 9.22 21.51 -5.31
CA VAL A 129 10.66 21.21 -5.21
C VAL A 129 11.23 20.59 -6.49
N GLU A 130 10.49 19.69 -7.16
CA GLU A 130 10.87 19.14 -8.46
C GLU A 130 10.86 20.23 -9.56
N GLY A 131 9.84 21.09 -9.54
CA GLY A 131 9.74 22.22 -10.49
C GLY A 131 10.85 23.26 -10.32
N ALA A 132 11.47 23.32 -9.13
CA ALA A 132 12.64 24.14 -8.86
C ALA A 132 13.96 23.51 -9.35
N GLY A 133 13.91 22.35 -10.01
CA GLY A 133 15.08 21.69 -10.61
C GLY A 133 15.89 20.83 -9.64
N LEU A 134 15.36 20.52 -8.45
CA LEU A 134 16.04 19.66 -7.48
C LEU A 134 15.71 18.19 -7.72
N VAL A 135 16.74 17.34 -7.61
CA VAL A 135 16.57 15.89 -7.68
C VAL A 135 16.06 15.38 -6.33
N LYS A 136 14.90 14.74 -6.35
CA LYS A 136 14.24 14.16 -5.18
C LYS A 136 14.55 12.67 -5.04
N PHE A 137 14.80 12.25 -3.81
CA PHE A 137 14.90 10.86 -3.39
C PHE A 137 13.91 10.60 -2.25
N ASP A 138 13.18 9.49 -2.32
CA ASP A 138 12.34 9.03 -1.22
C ASP A 138 13.03 7.87 -0.48
N PHE A 139 13.42 8.12 0.76
CA PHE A 139 13.96 7.13 1.70
C PHE A 139 12.88 6.71 2.69
N LEU A 140 12.17 5.62 2.37
CA LEU A 140 11.10 5.13 3.23
C LEU A 140 11.66 4.16 4.28
N GLY A 141 11.38 4.43 5.56
CA GLY A 141 11.68 3.51 6.66
C GLY A 141 10.68 2.34 6.69
N LEU A 142 10.90 1.31 5.88
CA LEU A 142 10.04 0.13 5.86
C LEU A 142 10.45 -0.86 6.95
N LYS A 143 9.64 -0.93 8.02
CA LYS A 143 9.84 -1.83 9.19
C LYS A 143 10.13 -3.28 8.79
N THR A 144 9.49 -3.79 7.74
CA THR A 144 9.65 -5.16 7.24
C THR A 144 11.09 -5.53 6.95
N LEU A 145 11.87 -4.62 6.35
CA LEU A 145 13.28 -4.87 6.04
C LEU A 145 14.10 -5.03 7.33
N SER A 146 13.78 -4.23 8.34
CA SER A 146 14.42 -4.32 9.65
C SER A 146 14.06 -5.62 10.38
N VAL A 147 12.80 -6.06 10.29
CA VAL A 147 12.36 -7.38 10.81
C VAL A 147 13.10 -8.51 10.14
N LEU A 148 13.19 -8.51 8.80
CA LEU A 148 13.93 -9.53 8.05
C LEU A 148 15.42 -9.55 8.43
N GLN A 149 16.05 -8.38 8.50
CA GLN A 149 17.45 -8.25 8.91
C GLN A 149 17.67 -8.77 10.34
N LYS A 150 16.80 -8.42 11.27
CA LYS A 150 16.87 -8.92 12.65
C LYS A 150 16.67 -10.44 12.70
N GLY A 151 15.76 -10.99 11.91
CA GLY A 151 15.60 -12.44 11.76
C GLY A 151 16.90 -13.13 11.32
N VAL A 152 17.56 -12.62 10.28
CA VAL A 152 18.86 -13.13 9.82
C VAL A 152 19.95 -12.99 10.90
N GLN A 153 19.96 -11.89 11.65
CA GLN A 153 20.91 -11.71 12.77
C GLN A 153 20.68 -12.74 13.88
N LEU A 154 19.42 -13.04 14.22
CA LEU A 154 19.09 -14.08 15.21
C LEU A 154 19.51 -15.46 14.72
N LEU A 155 19.29 -15.77 13.44
CA LEU A 155 19.76 -17.02 12.82
C LEU A 155 21.29 -17.13 12.84
N ALA A 156 22.00 -16.04 12.58
CA ALA A 156 23.46 -16.01 12.61
C ALA A 156 24.03 -16.34 14.00
N LYS A 157 23.34 -15.96 15.09
CA LYS A 157 23.72 -16.35 16.46
C LYS A 157 23.70 -17.88 16.66
N ARG A 158 22.84 -18.58 15.93
CA ARG A 158 22.76 -20.06 15.89
C ARG A 158 23.73 -20.69 14.89
N GLY A 159 24.58 -19.89 14.24
CA GLY A 159 25.49 -20.35 13.19
C GLY A 159 24.83 -20.60 11.84
N ILE A 160 23.56 -20.24 11.68
CA ILE A 160 22.81 -20.41 10.43
C ILE A 160 22.99 -19.14 9.59
N LYS A 161 23.57 -19.29 8.39
CA LYS A 161 23.72 -18.20 7.43
C LYS A 161 22.63 -18.30 6.37
N VAL A 162 21.88 -17.23 6.20
CA VAL A 162 20.83 -17.12 5.19
C VAL A 162 21.09 -15.90 4.34
N ASP A 163 21.03 -16.08 3.02
CA ASP A 163 20.96 -14.99 2.06
C ASP A 163 19.51 -14.92 1.53
N LEU A 164 18.79 -13.86 1.90
CA LEU A 164 17.39 -13.68 1.51
C LEU A 164 17.22 -13.38 0.02
N ASP A 165 18.25 -12.83 -0.64
CA ASP A 165 18.19 -12.46 -2.05
C ASP A 165 18.45 -13.67 -2.96
N ALA A 166 19.07 -14.73 -2.42
CA ALA A 166 19.33 -15.99 -3.10
C ALA A 166 18.19 -17.02 -2.98
N LEU A 167 17.09 -16.69 -2.29
CA LEU A 167 15.96 -17.60 -2.11
C LEU A 167 15.25 -17.86 -3.45
N GLU A 168 15.05 -19.14 -3.76
CA GLU A 168 14.16 -19.59 -4.83
C GLU A 168 12.69 -19.34 -4.44
N TRP A 169 11.81 -19.20 -5.43
CA TRP A 169 10.41 -18.81 -5.21
C TRP A 169 9.42 -19.97 -5.33
N ASP A 170 9.88 -21.21 -5.19
CA ASP A 170 9.10 -22.45 -5.34
C ASP A 170 9.01 -23.29 -4.05
N ASP A 171 9.46 -22.73 -2.92
CA ASP A 171 9.43 -23.41 -1.61
C ASP A 171 8.01 -23.86 -1.18
N ALA A 172 7.83 -25.17 -1.06
CA ALA A 172 6.54 -25.77 -0.70
C ALA A 172 6.06 -25.41 0.72
N GLY A 173 6.99 -25.18 1.65
CA GLY A 173 6.67 -24.77 3.03
C GLY A 173 6.04 -23.38 3.08
N VAL A 174 6.57 -22.45 2.28
CA VAL A 174 5.99 -21.11 2.11
C VAL A 174 4.57 -21.20 1.58
N TYR A 175 4.35 -21.92 0.47
CA TYR A 175 3.01 -22.02 -0.10
C TYR A 175 2.05 -22.77 0.82
N ALA A 176 2.50 -23.79 1.56
CA ALA A 176 1.65 -24.45 2.55
C ALA A 176 1.18 -23.49 3.66
N LEU A 177 2.08 -22.60 4.14
CA LEU A 177 1.75 -21.56 5.12
C LEU A 177 0.74 -20.57 4.54
N LEU A 178 0.97 -20.08 3.31
CA LEU A 178 0.07 -19.16 2.62
C LEU A 178 -1.31 -19.78 2.39
N GLN A 179 -1.37 -21.03 1.90
CA GLN A 179 -2.63 -21.75 1.64
C GLN A 179 -3.45 -22.02 2.91
N LYS A 180 -2.82 -22.11 4.08
CA LYS A 180 -3.52 -22.20 5.37
C LYS A 180 -4.03 -20.85 5.87
N GLY A 181 -3.54 -19.74 5.32
CA GLY A 181 -3.81 -18.40 5.83
C GLY A 181 -3.03 -18.09 7.12
N ASP A 182 -1.91 -18.79 7.36
CA ASP A 182 -1.11 -18.66 8.59
C ASP A 182 -0.14 -17.47 8.52
N THR A 183 -0.63 -16.32 8.05
CA THR A 183 0.18 -15.16 7.63
C THR A 183 0.19 -14.01 8.63
N VAL A 184 -0.13 -14.23 9.91
CA VAL A 184 0.05 -13.21 10.96
C VAL A 184 1.52 -12.74 10.97
N GLY A 185 1.75 -11.43 10.83
CA GLY A 185 3.07 -10.81 10.71
C GLY A 185 3.73 -10.93 9.33
N VAL A 186 3.16 -11.68 8.39
CA VAL A 186 3.69 -11.76 7.01
C VAL A 186 3.29 -10.48 6.28
N PHE A 187 4.27 -9.83 5.69
CA PHE A 187 4.12 -8.51 5.11
C PHE A 187 3.02 -8.47 4.03
N GLN A 188 2.15 -7.46 4.09
CA GLN A 188 0.94 -7.27 3.25
C GLN A 188 -0.14 -8.35 3.34
N LEU A 189 0.15 -9.51 3.93
CA LEU A 189 -0.70 -10.70 3.89
C LEU A 189 -1.37 -11.02 5.24
N GLU A 190 -1.22 -10.17 6.26
CA GLU A 190 -1.62 -10.46 7.64
C GLU A 190 -3.10 -10.18 7.98
N SER A 191 -3.78 -9.31 7.20
CA SER A 191 -5.15 -8.91 7.54
C SER A 191 -6.11 -10.10 7.52
N GLU A 192 -7.13 -10.08 8.38
CA GLU A 192 -8.07 -11.21 8.50
C GLU A 192 -8.75 -11.56 7.17
N GLY A 193 -9.23 -10.57 6.43
CA GLY A 193 -9.86 -10.84 5.14
C GLY A 193 -8.85 -11.33 4.08
N MET A 194 -7.60 -10.84 4.09
CA MET A 194 -6.55 -11.35 3.21
C MET A 194 -6.21 -12.81 3.55
N ARG A 195 -6.15 -13.17 4.85
CA ARG A 195 -5.96 -14.56 5.30
C ARG A 195 -7.03 -15.49 4.74
N ARG A 196 -8.31 -15.10 4.84
CA ARG A 196 -9.42 -15.86 4.26
C ARG A 196 -9.30 -15.98 2.74
N THR A 197 -8.91 -14.90 2.06
CA THR A 197 -8.64 -14.90 0.62
C THR A 197 -7.53 -15.88 0.25
N LEU A 198 -6.42 -15.90 0.97
CA LEU A 198 -5.32 -16.83 0.76
C LEU A 198 -5.78 -18.28 0.89
N SER A 199 -6.56 -18.60 1.93
CA SER A 199 -7.11 -19.94 2.12
C SER A 199 -8.07 -20.37 1.00
N ALA A 200 -8.82 -19.43 0.42
CA ALA A 200 -9.75 -19.70 -0.68
C ALA A 200 -9.04 -19.86 -2.04
N VAL A 201 -8.09 -18.98 -2.35
CA VAL A 201 -7.36 -18.96 -3.63
C VAL A 201 -6.26 -20.03 -3.67
N ARG A 202 -5.71 -20.37 -2.51
CA ARG A 202 -4.66 -21.36 -2.30
C ARG A 202 -3.41 -21.11 -3.17
N PRO A 203 -2.70 -19.97 -3.04
CA PRO A 203 -1.57 -19.63 -3.90
C PRO A 203 -0.53 -20.77 -3.98
N SER A 204 0.01 -21.00 -5.17
CA SER A 204 0.91 -22.12 -5.50
C SER A 204 2.17 -21.69 -6.26
N ASN A 205 2.27 -20.43 -6.67
CA ASN A 205 3.45 -19.86 -7.31
C ASN A 205 3.58 -18.36 -6.94
N PHE A 206 4.71 -17.76 -7.30
CA PHE A 206 5.01 -16.37 -6.95
C PHE A 206 4.06 -15.38 -7.61
N GLY A 207 3.62 -15.66 -8.84
CA GLY A 207 2.64 -14.88 -9.58
C GLY A 207 1.31 -14.73 -8.83
N ASP A 208 0.87 -15.78 -8.14
CA ASP A 208 -0.34 -15.72 -7.31
C ASP A 208 -0.20 -14.70 -6.17
N ILE A 209 0.98 -14.59 -5.55
CA ILE A 209 1.23 -13.60 -4.49
C ILE A 209 1.12 -12.18 -5.06
N ILE A 210 1.73 -11.93 -6.21
CA ILE A 210 1.67 -10.65 -6.93
C ILE A 210 0.21 -10.30 -7.25
N ALA A 211 -0.56 -11.26 -7.77
CA ALA A 211 -1.96 -11.07 -8.13
C ALA A 211 -2.83 -10.78 -6.89
N LEU A 212 -2.66 -11.49 -5.79
CA LEU A 212 -3.44 -11.28 -4.57
C LEU A 212 -3.20 -9.91 -3.94
N VAL A 213 -1.95 -9.47 -3.87
CA VAL A 213 -1.59 -8.10 -3.43
C VAL A 213 -2.25 -7.05 -4.33
N SER A 214 -2.35 -7.34 -5.63
CA SER A 214 -2.94 -6.43 -6.62
C SER A 214 -4.47 -6.41 -6.56
N LEU A 215 -5.12 -7.55 -6.33
CA LEU A 215 -6.58 -7.71 -6.38
C LEU A 215 -7.28 -7.33 -5.07
N TYR A 216 -6.61 -7.46 -3.92
CA TYR A 216 -7.23 -7.24 -2.60
C TYR A 216 -7.38 -5.75 -2.26
N ARG A 217 -8.19 -5.04 -3.05
CA ARG A 217 -8.49 -3.60 -2.95
C ARG A 217 -9.95 -3.34 -3.35
N PRO A 218 -10.60 -2.29 -2.83
CA PRO A 218 -11.98 -1.97 -3.21
C PRO A 218 -12.13 -1.79 -4.73
N GLY A 219 -13.05 -2.54 -5.34
CA GLY A 219 -13.21 -2.64 -6.80
C GLY A 219 -12.76 -4.00 -7.34
N PRO A 220 -11.45 -4.25 -7.54
CA PRO A 220 -10.96 -5.52 -8.07
C PRO A 220 -11.15 -6.72 -7.14
N MET A 221 -11.46 -6.52 -5.86
CA MET A 221 -11.70 -7.61 -4.90
C MET A 221 -12.85 -8.53 -5.33
N ASP A 222 -13.81 -8.03 -6.09
CA ASP A 222 -14.94 -8.80 -6.64
C ASP A 222 -14.48 -9.88 -7.64
N ASN A 223 -13.29 -9.74 -8.22
CA ASN A 223 -12.71 -10.73 -9.14
C ASN A 223 -11.99 -11.86 -8.41
N ILE A 224 -11.66 -11.72 -7.12
CA ILE A 224 -10.90 -12.72 -6.35
C ILE A 224 -11.59 -14.10 -6.33
N PRO A 225 -12.93 -14.20 -6.14
CA PRO A 225 -13.60 -15.50 -6.20
C PRO A 225 -13.45 -16.20 -7.56
N SER A 226 -13.58 -15.47 -8.68
CA SER A 226 -13.39 -16.04 -10.02
C SER A 226 -11.92 -16.41 -10.25
N PHE A 227 -10.98 -15.56 -9.85
CA PHE A 227 -9.54 -15.85 -9.89
C PHE A 227 -9.22 -17.17 -9.16
N GLY A 228 -9.72 -17.33 -7.93
CA GLY A 228 -9.54 -18.56 -7.15
C GLY A 228 -10.18 -19.79 -7.79
N ARG A 229 -11.41 -19.68 -8.32
CA ARG A 229 -12.08 -20.81 -8.97
C ARG A 229 -11.38 -21.25 -10.25
N ARG A 230 -10.98 -20.31 -11.10
CA ARG A 230 -10.25 -20.57 -12.35
C ARG A 230 -8.91 -21.23 -12.07
N LYS A 231 -8.16 -20.68 -11.12
CA LYS A 231 -6.90 -21.25 -10.64
C LYS A 231 -7.08 -22.69 -10.14
N ASN A 232 -8.13 -22.95 -9.36
CA ASN A 232 -8.40 -24.27 -8.77
C ASN A 232 -9.14 -25.22 -9.73
N GLY A 233 -9.32 -24.85 -11.00
CA GLY A 233 -9.98 -25.69 -12.01
C GLY A 233 -11.48 -25.91 -11.79
N THR A 234 -12.13 -25.10 -10.95
CA THR A 234 -13.58 -25.15 -10.70
C THR A 234 -14.39 -24.18 -11.57
N GLU A 235 -13.70 -23.36 -12.36
CA GLU A 235 -14.26 -22.47 -13.38
C GLU A 235 -13.34 -22.51 -14.61
N THR A 236 -13.90 -22.53 -15.81
CA THR A 236 -13.12 -22.54 -17.05
C THR A 236 -12.38 -21.22 -17.24
N ILE A 237 -11.12 -21.28 -17.68
CA ILE A 237 -10.36 -20.08 -18.04
C ILE A 237 -10.86 -19.59 -19.40
N GLU A 238 -11.44 -18.40 -19.42
CA GLU A 238 -11.89 -17.74 -20.65
C GLU A 238 -11.00 -16.54 -20.96
N TYR A 239 -10.53 -16.49 -22.21
CA TYR A 239 -9.78 -15.36 -22.74
C TYR A 239 -10.67 -14.51 -23.64
N PRO A 240 -10.63 -13.16 -23.54
CA PRO A 240 -11.44 -12.30 -24.40
C PRO A 240 -11.11 -12.43 -25.89
N HIS A 241 -9.88 -12.84 -26.20
CA HIS A 241 -9.39 -13.13 -27.54
C HIS A 241 -8.21 -14.12 -27.47
N PRO A 242 -8.06 -15.07 -28.41
CA PRO A 242 -6.97 -16.05 -28.39
C PRO A 242 -5.57 -15.42 -28.30
N ALA A 243 -5.35 -14.30 -28.99
CA ALA A 243 -4.08 -13.58 -28.94
C ALA A 243 -3.69 -13.05 -27.54
N LEU A 244 -4.63 -12.97 -26.59
CA LEU A 244 -4.38 -12.49 -25.23
C LEU A 244 -3.98 -13.61 -24.26
N GLU A 245 -4.05 -14.87 -24.67
CA GLU A 245 -3.72 -16.02 -23.81
C GLU A 245 -2.31 -15.91 -23.23
N SER A 246 -1.33 -15.48 -24.02
CA SER A 246 0.06 -15.38 -23.59
C SER A 246 0.29 -14.39 -22.44
N ILE A 247 -0.56 -13.36 -22.30
CA ILE A 247 -0.41 -12.32 -21.27
C ILE A 247 -1.38 -12.49 -20.10
N LEU A 248 -2.52 -13.16 -20.32
CA LEU A 248 -3.56 -13.37 -19.31
C LEU A 248 -3.49 -14.76 -18.67
N SER A 249 -2.70 -15.69 -19.21
CA SER A 249 -2.51 -17.03 -18.63
C SER A 249 -2.00 -16.97 -17.19
N GLU A 250 -1.06 -16.07 -16.90
CA GLU A 250 -0.52 -15.86 -15.54
C GLU A 250 -1.55 -15.35 -14.53
N THR A 251 -2.68 -14.81 -14.98
CA THR A 251 -3.76 -14.31 -14.14
C THR A 251 -5.09 -14.99 -14.46
N TYR A 252 -5.04 -16.20 -15.03
CA TYR A 252 -6.19 -17.05 -15.28
C TYR A 252 -7.30 -16.35 -16.11
N GLY A 253 -6.90 -15.58 -17.13
CA GLY A 253 -7.83 -14.88 -18.03
C GLY A 253 -8.38 -13.56 -17.49
N ILE A 254 -7.95 -13.11 -16.31
CA ILE A 254 -8.44 -11.88 -15.66
C ILE A 254 -7.39 -10.77 -15.82
N PHE A 255 -7.80 -9.59 -16.26
CA PHE A 255 -6.93 -8.41 -16.25
C PHE A 255 -6.69 -7.94 -14.81
N VAL A 256 -5.43 -7.93 -14.39
CA VAL A 256 -5.00 -7.49 -13.06
C VAL A 256 -4.01 -6.32 -13.17
N TYR A 257 -3.14 -6.35 -14.18
CA TYR A 257 -2.01 -5.44 -14.27
C TYR A 257 -2.19 -4.35 -15.33
N GLN A 258 -1.58 -3.19 -15.11
CA GLN A 258 -1.49 -2.10 -16.09
C GLN A 258 -0.67 -2.53 -17.31
N GLU A 259 0.36 -3.33 -17.08
CA GLU A 259 1.23 -3.89 -18.10
C GLU A 259 0.47 -4.84 -19.03
N GLN A 260 -0.51 -5.61 -18.51
CA GLN A 260 -1.39 -6.44 -19.35
C GLN A 260 -2.28 -5.60 -20.25
N VAL A 261 -2.78 -4.45 -19.79
CA VAL A 261 -3.53 -3.50 -20.61
C VAL A 261 -2.67 -2.95 -21.74
N MET A 262 -1.43 -2.58 -21.43
CA MET A 262 -0.48 -2.07 -22.43
C MET A 262 -0.13 -3.14 -23.48
N GLN A 263 0.16 -4.37 -23.03
CA GLN A 263 0.48 -5.48 -23.91
C GLN A 263 -0.74 -5.91 -24.75
N ALA A 264 -1.96 -5.87 -24.21
CA ALA A 264 -3.17 -6.14 -24.97
C ALA A 264 -3.33 -5.16 -26.14
N ALA A 265 -3.09 -3.86 -25.93
CA ALA A 265 -3.12 -2.86 -27.00
C ALA A 265 -2.05 -3.09 -28.07
N GLN A 266 -0.85 -3.51 -27.66
CA GLN A 266 0.23 -3.86 -28.57
C GLN A 266 -0.13 -5.09 -29.41
N ILE A 267 -0.55 -6.19 -28.77
CA ILE A 267 -0.82 -7.46 -29.42
C ILE A 267 -2.04 -7.33 -30.34
N LEU A 268 -3.13 -6.71 -29.87
CA LEU A 268 -4.39 -6.64 -30.62
C LEU A 268 -4.35 -5.58 -31.73
N ALA A 269 -3.79 -4.40 -31.45
CA ALA A 269 -3.91 -3.23 -32.32
C ALA A 269 -2.57 -2.69 -32.85
N GLY A 270 -1.43 -3.30 -32.50
CA GLY A 270 -0.12 -2.91 -33.01
C GLY A 270 0.44 -1.61 -32.41
N PHE A 271 -0.02 -1.24 -31.21
CA PHE A 271 0.50 -0.06 -30.51
C PHE A 271 2.00 -0.21 -30.22
N SER A 272 2.77 0.88 -30.33
CA SER A 272 4.09 0.94 -29.70
C SER A 272 3.93 0.96 -28.17
N LEU A 273 4.97 0.56 -27.43
CA LEU A 273 4.93 0.60 -25.96
C LEU A 273 4.64 2.02 -25.41
N GLY A 274 5.22 3.05 -26.05
CA GLY A 274 4.93 4.44 -25.70
C GLY A 274 3.48 4.84 -26.00
N GLY A 275 2.93 4.40 -27.14
CA GLY A 275 1.52 4.61 -27.47
C GLY A 275 0.57 3.90 -26.49
N ALA A 276 0.93 2.70 -26.06
CA ALA A 276 0.16 1.93 -25.09
C ALA A 276 0.16 2.59 -23.69
N ASP A 277 1.27 3.24 -23.26
CA ASP A 277 1.27 4.02 -22.02
C ASP A 277 0.37 5.27 -22.14
N LEU A 278 0.35 5.94 -23.29
CA LEU A 278 -0.56 7.07 -23.53
C LEU A 278 -2.03 6.62 -23.44
N LEU A 279 -2.37 5.46 -24.01
CA LEU A 279 -3.70 4.84 -23.88
C LEU A 279 -4.06 4.60 -22.41
N ARG A 280 -3.16 3.96 -21.64
CA ARG A 280 -3.34 3.70 -20.21
C ARG A 280 -3.59 5.00 -19.43
N ARG A 281 -2.82 6.07 -19.72
CA ARG A 281 -3.01 7.38 -19.07
C ARG A 281 -4.36 8.01 -19.41
N ALA A 282 -4.80 7.91 -20.66
CA ALA A 282 -6.10 8.42 -21.11
C ALA A 282 -7.25 7.69 -20.38
N MET A 283 -7.18 6.37 -20.27
CA MET A 283 -8.16 5.55 -19.52
C MET A 283 -8.22 5.95 -18.03
N GLY A 284 -7.06 6.21 -17.42
CA GLY A 284 -7.00 6.66 -16.02
C GLY A 284 -7.63 8.04 -15.79
N LYS A 285 -7.48 8.97 -16.73
CA LYS A 285 -8.05 10.33 -16.63
C LYS A 285 -9.53 10.40 -17.01
N LYS A 286 -10.06 9.40 -17.73
CA LYS A 286 -11.45 9.34 -18.20
C LYS A 286 -11.89 10.56 -19.02
N ILE A 287 -10.98 11.13 -19.81
CA ILE A 287 -11.29 12.28 -20.69
C ILE A 287 -11.95 11.73 -21.96
N LYS A 288 -13.25 11.98 -22.12
CA LYS A 288 -14.06 11.42 -23.20
C LYS A 288 -13.47 11.65 -24.60
N ALA A 289 -13.05 12.88 -24.90
CA ALA A 289 -12.48 13.20 -26.21
C ALA A 289 -11.16 12.45 -26.51
N GLU A 290 -10.29 12.28 -25.50
CA GLU A 290 -9.05 11.51 -25.66
C GLU A 290 -9.36 10.01 -25.84
N MET A 291 -10.32 9.49 -25.08
CA MET A 291 -10.76 8.10 -25.17
C MET A 291 -11.37 7.75 -26.52
N ASP A 292 -12.21 8.63 -27.09
CA ASP A 292 -12.81 8.42 -28.40
C ASP A 292 -11.74 8.39 -29.52
N ALA A 293 -10.73 9.26 -29.43
CA ALA A 293 -9.60 9.26 -30.36
C ALA A 293 -8.78 7.96 -30.26
N GLN A 294 -8.47 7.53 -29.04
CA GLN A 294 -7.74 6.29 -28.79
C GLN A 294 -8.51 5.04 -29.24
N ARG A 295 -9.84 5.03 -29.04
CA ARG A 295 -10.72 3.95 -29.52
C ARG A 295 -10.66 3.81 -31.03
N ALA A 296 -10.69 4.92 -31.78
CA ALA A 296 -10.61 4.88 -33.23
C ALA A 296 -9.28 4.24 -33.69
N ILE A 297 -8.16 4.64 -33.10
CA ILE A 297 -6.83 4.08 -33.38
C ILE A 297 -6.79 2.59 -33.04
N PHE A 298 -7.34 2.18 -31.89
CA PHE A 298 -7.39 0.79 -31.46
C PHE A 298 -8.19 -0.09 -32.42
N VAL A 299 -9.37 0.37 -32.86
CA VAL A 299 -10.24 -0.37 -33.78
C VAL A 299 -9.59 -0.51 -35.16
N GLU A 300 -8.97 0.56 -35.68
CA GLU A 300 -8.26 0.52 -36.96
C GLU A 300 -7.04 -0.41 -36.88
N GLY A 301 -6.28 -0.35 -35.78
CA GLY A 301 -5.16 -1.25 -35.50
C GLY A 301 -5.59 -2.71 -35.42
N CYS A 302 -6.68 -3.00 -34.71
CA CYS A 302 -7.27 -4.34 -34.60
C CYS A 302 -7.60 -4.95 -35.97
N ALA A 303 -8.17 -4.16 -36.88
CA ALA A 303 -8.46 -4.60 -38.23
C ALA A 303 -7.19 -4.86 -39.05
N LYS A 304 -6.15 -4.03 -38.90
CA LYS A 304 -4.89 -4.16 -39.66
C LYS A 304 -4.00 -5.31 -39.18
N VAL A 305 -3.91 -5.53 -37.87
CA VAL A 305 -2.90 -6.42 -37.26
C VAL A 305 -3.43 -7.85 -37.11
N ASN A 306 -4.66 -8.00 -36.61
CA ASN A 306 -5.24 -9.32 -36.30
C ASN A 306 -6.52 -9.62 -37.08
N ASN A 307 -6.90 -8.75 -38.02
CA ASN A 307 -8.15 -8.87 -38.78
C ASN A 307 -9.40 -8.99 -37.88
N ILE A 308 -9.39 -8.30 -36.73
CA ILE A 308 -10.48 -8.34 -35.76
C ILE A 308 -11.62 -7.43 -36.25
N PRO A 309 -12.86 -7.93 -36.38
CA PRO A 309 -14.00 -7.12 -36.82
C PRO A 309 -14.26 -5.95 -35.88
N LYS A 310 -14.73 -4.82 -36.43
CA LYS A 310 -15.02 -3.59 -35.69
C LYS A 310 -15.88 -3.80 -34.44
N ALA A 311 -16.90 -4.67 -34.51
CA ALA A 311 -17.76 -4.96 -33.37
C ALA A 311 -16.97 -5.60 -32.21
N LYS A 312 -16.16 -6.62 -32.50
CA LYS A 312 -15.34 -7.30 -31.48
C LYS A 312 -14.22 -6.40 -30.96
N ALA A 313 -13.62 -5.57 -31.81
CA ALA A 313 -12.62 -4.59 -31.39
C ALA A 313 -13.19 -3.57 -30.39
N ASN A 314 -14.44 -3.11 -30.58
CA ASN A 314 -15.10 -2.22 -29.62
C ASN A 314 -15.38 -2.93 -28.29
N GLU A 315 -15.88 -4.16 -28.33
CA GLU A 315 -16.09 -4.98 -27.12
C GLU A 315 -14.79 -5.19 -26.32
N LEU A 316 -13.68 -5.49 -27.02
CA LEU A 316 -12.37 -5.63 -26.40
C LEU A 316 -11.87 -4.31 -25.79
N PHE A 317 -12.09 -3.19 -26.46
CA PHE A 317 -11.73 -1.88 -25.93
C PHE A 317 -12.52 -1.53 -24.66
N ASP A 318 -13.84 -1.79 -24.65
CA ASP A 318 -14.70 -1.57 -23.48
C ASP A 318 -14.26 -2.42 -22.29
N LEU A 319 -13.87 -3.67 -22.56
CA LEU A 319 -13.35 -4.57 -21.55
C LEU A 319 -12.03 -4.03 -20.97
N ILE A 320 -11.09 -3.63 -21.82
CA ILE A 320 -9.80 -3.08 -21.41
C ILE A 320 -10.00 -1.79 -20.59
N ASP A 321 -10.87 -0.88 -21.03
CA ASP A 321 -11.17 0.38 -20.33
C ASP A 321 -11.75 0.12 -18.92
N LYS A 322 -12.70 -0.81 -18.82
CA LYS A 322 -13.28 -1.22 -17.52
C LYS A 322 -12.20 -1.70 -16.55
N PHE A 323 -11.21 -2.47 -17.02
CA PHE A 323 -10.14 -2.99 -16.18
C PHE A 323 -9.01 -1.98 -15.94
N ALA A 324 -8.73 -1.09 -16.88
CA ALA A 324 -7.69 -0.07 -16.75
C ALA A 324 -7.93 0.85 -15.53
N GLY A 325 -9.20 1.08 -15.17
CA GLY A 325 -9.56 1.80 -13.95
C GLY A 325 -9.12 1.14 -12.63
N TYR A 326 -8.86 -0.17 -12.64
CA TYR A 326 -8.48 -0.95 -11.46
C TYR A 326 -7.10 -1.64 -11.59
N GLY A 327 -6.50 -1.60 -12.78
CA GLY A 327 -5.22 -2.21 -13.09
C GLY A 327 -4.11 -1.74 -12.14
N PHE A 328 -3.34 -2.69 -11.62
CA PHE A 328 -2.22 -2.41 -10.72
C PHE A 328 -0.89 -2.40 -11.45
N ASN A 329 0.07 -1.61 -10.96
CA ASN A 329 1.41 -1.66 -11.52
C ASN A 329 2.12 -2.95 -11.06
N LYS A 330 2.44 -3.83 -12.00
CA LYS A 330 3.02 -5.15 -11.72
C LYS A 330 4.43 -5.04 -11.15
N SER A 331 5.25 -4.11 -11.64
CA SER A 331 6.62 -3.94 -11.13
C SER A 331 6.64 -3.58 -9.64
N HIS A 332 5.72 -2.72 -9.21
CA HIS A 332 5.54 -2.37 -7.81
C HIS A 332 5.00 -3.55 -6.98
N ALA A 333 3.96 -4.25 -7.47
CA ALA A 333 3.45 -5.44 -6.78
C ALA A 333 4.50 -6.53 -6.64
N ALA A 334 5.29 -6.81 -7.68
CA ALA A 334 6.32 -7.84 -7.66
C ALA A 334 7.40 -7.57 -6.61
N ALA A 335 7.88 -6.33 -6.52
CA ALA A 335 8.87 -5.93 -5.53
C ALA A 335 8.35 -6.11 -4.08
N TYR A 336 7.08 -5.78 -3.82
CA TYR A 336 6.48 -5.94 -2.50
C TYR A 336 6.09 -7.40 -2.20
N ALA A 337 5.70 -8.16 -3.23
CA ALA A 337 5.44 -9.60 -3.13
C ALA A 337 6.71 -10.37 -2.76
N LEU A 338 7.89 -9.93 -3.20
CA LEU A 338 9.17 -10.51 -2.76
C LEU A 338 9.35 -10.39 -1.24
N LEU A 339 9.05 -9.23 -0.66
CA LEU A 339 9.12 -9.05 0.79
C LEU A 339 8.07 -9.88 1.53
N ALA A 340 6.87 -10.02 0.94
CA ALA A 340 5.84 -10.93 1.47
C ALA A 340 6.32 -12.38 1.45
N TYR A 341 6.98 -12.81 0.37
CA TYR A 341 7.57 -14.14 0.24
C TYR A 341 8.70 -14.37 1.25
N GLN A 342 9.66 -13.45 1.35
CA GLN A 342 10.79 -13.55 2.29
C GLN A 342 10.30 -13.59 3.76
N THR A 343 9.29 -12.80 4.11
CA THR A 343 8.70 -12.86 5.47
C THR A 343 7.94 -14.16 5.72
N ALA A 344 7.21 -14.66 4.72
CA ALA A 344 6.56 -15.97 4.81
C ALA A 344 7.57 -17.12 4.92
N TRP A 345 8.69 -17.05 4.20
CA TRP A 345 9.80 -18.01 4.26
C TRP A 345 10.45 -18.04 5.64
N LEU A 346 10.76 -16.86 6.20
CA LEU A 346 11.32 -16.79 7.55
C LEU A 346 10.35 -17.38 8.57
N LYS A 347 9.04 -17.12 8.43
CA LYS A 347 8.02 -17.72 9.31
C LYS A 347 7.87 -19.23 9.12
N ALA A 348 7.91 -19.72 7.88
CA ALA A 348 7.72 -21.14 7.58
C ALA A 348 8.86 -22.01 8.13
N HIS A 349 10.10 -21.54 8.01
CA HIS A 349 11.30 -22.33 8.33
C HIS A 349 11.93 -21.97 9.67
N TYR A 350 11.79 -20.72 10.11
CA TYR A 350 12.41 -20.19 11.33
C TYR A 350 11.42 -19.36 12.14
N PRO A 351 10.29 -19.95 12.58
CA PRO A 351 9.22 -19.20 13.19
C PRO A 351 9.62 -18.53 14.52
N HIS A 352 10.55 -19.13 15.29
CA HIS A 352 11.05 -18.55 16.54
C HIS A 352 11.73 -17.20 16.29
N GLU A 353 12.66 -17.15 15.33
CA GLU A 353 13.37 -15.95 14.94
C GLU A 353 12.44 -14.94 14.25
N PHE A 354 11.49 -15.41 13.45
CA PHE A 354 10.46 -14.57 12.84
C PHE A 354 9.66 -13.80 13.90
N PHE A 355 9.14 -14.50 14.91
CA PHE A 355 8.33 -13.87 15.96
C PHE A 355 9.18 -12.96 16.84
N ALA A 356 10.35 -13.41 17.28
CA ALA A 356 11.25 -12.58 18.07
C ALA A 356 11.61 -11.28 17.31
N ALA A 357 12.01 -11.39 16.04
CA ALA A 357 12.32 -10.22 15.21
C ALA A 357 11.11 -9.30 15.02
N SER A 358 9.92 -9.85 14.76
CA SER A 358 8.69 -9.06 14.59
C SER A 358 8.32 -8.32 15.87
N MET A 359 8.41 -8.98 17.02
CA MET A 359 8.09 -8.42 18.32
C MET A 359 9.09 -7.34 18.75
N CYS A 360 10.38 -7.45 18.38
CA CYS A 360 11.38 -6.38 18.60
C CYS A 360 10.95 -5.04 17.98
N TYR A 361 10.39 -5.06 16.77
CA TYR A 361 9.95 -3.83 16.09
C TYR A 361 8.51 -3.40 16.44
N ASP A 362 7.82 -4.14 17.30
CA ASP A 362 6.50 -3.80 17.85
C ASP A 362 6.51 -3.82 19.40
N LEU A 363 7.67 -3.69 20.06
CA LEU A 363 7.87 -3.77 21.52
C LEU A 363 6.89 -2.91 22.33
N HIS A 364 6.55 -1.73 21.83
CA HIS A 364 5.67 -0.77 22.51
C HIS A 364 4.18 -0.95 22.18
N GLN A 365 3.82 -1.90 21.32
CA GLN A 365 2.46 -2.14 20.86
C GLN A 365 1.89 -3.42 21.50
N THR A 366 1.45 -3.32 22.75
CA THR A 366 0.92 -4.44 23.54
C THR A 366 -0.14 -5.26 22.79
N ASP A 367 -1.08 -4.60 22.10
CA ASP A 367 -2.12 -5.29 21.32
C ASP A 367 -1.55 -6.15 20.18
N LYS A 368 -0.47 -5.71 19.53
CA LYS A 368 0.21 -6.51 18.51
C LYS A 368 1.00 -7.66 19.10
N LEU A 369 1.67 -7.44 20.23
CA LEU A 369 2.39 -8.51 20.93
C LEU A 369 1.42 -9.62 21.37
N ALA A 370 0.20 -9.28 21.79
CA ALA A 370 -0.85 -10.26 22.10
C ALA A 370 -1.21 -11.11 20.87
N ILE A 371 -1.41 -10.49 19.71
CA ILE A 371 -1.71 -11.19 18.45
C ILE A 371 -0.58 -12.17 18.08
N PHE A 372 0.69 -11.77 18.22
CA PHE A 372 1.82 -12.67 17.98
C PHE A 372 1.87 -13.82 18.98
N THR A 373 1.64 -13.54 20.27
CA THR A 373 1.65 -14.56 21.32
C THR A 373 0.56 -15.62 21.10
N ASP A 374 -0.63 -15.20 20.67
CA ASP A 374 -1.72 -16.13 20.34
C ASP A 374 -1.38 -16.98 19.11
N ASP A 375 -0.74 -16.41 18.09
CA ASP A 375 -0.30 -17.17 16.92
C ASP A 375 0.83 -18.14 17.24
N MET A 376 1.79 -17.76 18.08
CA MET A 376 2.83 -18.65 18.60
C MET A 376 2.23 -19.83 19.35
N ARG A 377 1.25 -19.58 20.24
CA ARG A 377 0.54 -20.64 20.97
C ARG A 377 -0.15 -21.62 20.00
N ARG A 378 -0.78 -21.12 18.94
CA ARG A 378 -1.43 -21.94 17.91
C ARG A 378 -0.44 -22.81 17.14
N LEU A 379 0.78 -22.31 16.93
CA LEU A 379 1.86 -23.03 16.26
C LEU A 379 2.68 -23.93 17.20
N GLY A 380 2.32 -24.01 18.49
CA GLY A 380 3.05 -24.80 19.48
C GLY A 380 4.41 -24.22 19.87
N ILE A 381 4.62 -22.92 19.66
CA ILE A 381 5.85 -22.21 19.96
C ILE A 381 5.75 -21.59 21.35
N ALA A 382 6.71 -21.91 22.21
CA ALA A 382 6.75 -21.38 23.57
C ALA A 382 7.18 -19.90 23.59
N THR A 383 6.45 -19.09 24.35
CA THR A 383 6.84 -17.74 24.74
C THR A 383 7.11 -17.72 26.24
N LEU A 384 8.35 -17.45 26.64
CA LEU A 384 8.72 -17.32 28.05
C LEU A 384 8.39 -15.91 28.57
N PRO A 385 7.96 -15.76 29.84
CA PRO A 385 7.80 -14.44 30.45
C PRO A 385 9.17 -13.76 30.65
N PRO A 386 9.20 -12.43 30.84
CA PRO A 386 10.44 -11.72 31.16
C PRO A 386 11.10 -12.29 32.43
N CYS A 387 12.41 -12.50 32.37
CA CYS A 387 13.23 -13.02 33.46
C CYS A 387 14.47 -12.15 33.64
N ILE A 388 14.65 -11.58 34.84
CA ILE A 388 15.76 -10.66 35.14
C ILE A 388 17.15 -11.27 34.91
N ASN A 389 17.27 -12.60 34.99
CA ASN A 389 18.54 -13.31 34.85
C ASN A 389 18.84 -13.80 33.42
N ALA A 390 17.82 -13.89 32.55
CA ALA A 390 17.95 -14.52 31.22
C ALA A 390 17.58 -13.58 30.08
N SER A 391 16.64 -12.67 30.28
CA SER A 391 16.14 -11.78 29.23
C SER A 391 17.17 -10.74 28.81
N GLN A 392 17.12 -10.37 27.53
CA GLN A 392 17.86 -9.26 26.95
C GLN A 392 16.98 -7.99 26.88
N ALA A 393 17.55 -6.89 26.39
CA ALA A 393 16.80 -5.64 26.16
C ALA A 393 15.71 -5.78 25.08
N GLU A 394 15.88 -6.71 24.14
CA GLU A 394 14.97 -7.02 23.04
C GLU A 394 14.57 -8.51 23.09
N PHE A 395 13.54 -8.90 22.34
CA PHE A 395 13.21 -10.32 22.18
C PHE A 395 14.38 -11.08 21.53
N ASP A 396 14.65 -12.28 22.06
CA ASP A 396 15.70 -13.18 21.58
C ASP A 396 15.16 -14.61 21.53
N VAL A 397 15.93 -15.51 20.91
CA VAL A 397 15.59 -16.94 20.84
C VAL A 397 16.56 -17.71 21.73
N GLU A 398 16.01 -18.37 22.76
CA GLU A 398 16.77 -19.22 23.68
C GLU A 398 16.70 -20.68 23.23
N VAL A 399 17.86 -21.35 23.19
CA VAL A 399 17.92 -22.80 22.99
C VAL A 399 17.78 -23.45 24.35
N LEU A 400 16.62 -24.05 24.61
CA LEU A 400 16.42 -24.86 25.80
C LEU A 400 17.12 -26.21 25.60
N PRO A 401 17.76 -26.79 26.63
CA PRO A 401 18.22 -28.17 26.58
C PRO A 401 17.03 -29.09 26.28
N ASP A 402 17.23 -30.10 25.43
CA ASP A 402 16.20 -31.11 25.15
C ASP A 402 15.69 -31.70 26.49
N PRO A 403 14.37 -31.86 26.65
CA PRO A 403 13.76 -32.32 27.89
C PRO A 403 14.13 -33.76 28.28
#